data_AF-A0A9W6I9J7-F1
#
_entry.id   AF-A0A9W6I9J7-F1
#
_cell.length_a   1.000
_cell.length_b   1.000
_cell.length_c   1.000
_cell.angle_alpha   90.00
_cell.angle_beta   90.00
_cell.angle_gamma   90.00
#
_symmetry.space_group_name_H-M   'P 1'
#
loop_
_entity.id
_entity.type
_entity.pdbx_description
1 polymer ?
#
loop_
_entity_poly.entity_id
_entity_poly.type
_entity_poly.pdbx_seq_one_letter_code
_entity_poly.pdbx_strand_id
1 'polypeptide(L)'
;MNAHHPPEHHDAAVDRWLNEHQHVLESGLGSLLDIEAGLQEVLLQSRHSVLGNDLDTVLDVEAGLAAILPAKPPSAPVAQSGLRTEERGHTTVEQFLRSVSPESRLLLRRRPVVVSASRHLEEVLTLNDILTRAHRLAHGSDRIRDPYRIRYLIIDLVENLAHASDLAHDMALNFMLPHLLVRDLTHIYEIVGNLSLDLTHASSRVNDRPLISALSQEQALALAHTLARVFALALARTDDLIGFCVDQVRRAIALALGQDLPVLHKELIKAFLDDFTTADLRAANVISVDLTGVQWSESRTKWSEEMDVEALKARSKETGMGSGIYVVQSGPATVRGFADLA
;
A
#
# COMPACT_ATOMS: atom_id res chain seq x y z
N MET A 1 -18.39 10.61 -75.69
CA MET A 1 -17.66 9.32 -75.66
C MET A 1 -17.12 9.15 -74.26
N ASN A 2 -17.89 8.51 -73.37
CA ASN A 2 -17.49 8.28 -71.98
C ASN A 2 -16.87 6.90 -71.88
N ALA A 3 -15.56 6.86 -71.60
CA ALA A 3 -14.80 5.63 -71.41
C ALA A 3 -15.21 4.99 -70.07
N HIS A 4 -15.79 3.80 -70.16
CA HIS A 4 -16.09 2.93 -69.02
C HIS A 4 -14.76 2.38 -68.49
N HIS A 5 -14.32 2.84 -67.32
CA HIS A 5 -13.18 2.28 -66.61
C HIS A 5 -13.62 0.95 -65.96
N PRO A 6 -12.90 -0.16 -66.19
CA PRO A 6 -13.24 -1.44 -65.58
C PRO A 6 -12.99 -1.38 -64.06
N PRO A 7 -13.85 -2.00 -63.25
CA PRO A 7 -13.82 -1.84 -61.79
C PRO A 7 -12.61 -2.51 -61.16
N GLU A 8 -12.15 -1.87 -60.09
CA GLU A 8 -10.99 -2.15 -59.24
C GLU A 8 -11.01 -3.56 -58.64
N HIS A 9 -10.49 -4.54 -59.38
CA HIS A 9 -10.31 -5.91 -58.88
C HIS A 9 -9.19 -6.04 -57.82
N HIS A 10 -8.38 -5.00 -57.62
CA HIS A 10 -7.26 -5.03 -56.67
C HIS A 10 -7.70 -4.79 -55.22
N ASP A 11 -8.69 -3.94 -54.98
CA ASP A 11 -9.14 -3.60 -53.62
C ASP A 11 -9.79 -4.80 -52.90
N ALA A 12 -10.58 -5.60 -53.61
CA ALA A 12 -11.24 -6.77 -53.03
C ALA A 12 -10.26 -7.90 -52.60
N ALA A 13 -9.02 -7.91 -53.08
CA ALA A 13 -8.01 -8.87 -52.63
C ALA A 13 -7.31 -8.39 -51.36
N VAL A 14 -7.02 -7.09 -51.28
CA VAL A 14 -6.41 -6.46 -50.10
C VAL A 14 -7.37 -6.50 -48.91
N ASP A 15 -8.66 -6.23 -49.14
CA ASP A 15 -9.68 -6.28 -48.08
C ASP A 15 -9.88 -7.69 -47.51
N ARG A 16 -9.80 -8.72 -48.36
CA ARG A 16 -9.89 -10.12 -47.90
C ARG A 16 -8.66 -10.51 -47.08
N TRP A 17 -7.47 -10.11 -47.52
CA TRP A 17 -6.23 -10.39 -46.79
C TRP A 17 -6.18 -9.70 -45.43
N LEU A 18 -6.63 -8.43 -45.35
CA LEU A 18 -6.73 -7.68 -44.10
C LEU A 18 -7.75 -8.30 -43.14
N ASN A 19 -8.93 -8.67 -43.63
CA ASN A 19 -9.94 -9.33 -42.79
C ASN A 19 -9.45 -10.67 -42.26
N GLU A 20 -8.73 -11.46 -43.06
CA GLU A 20 -8.17 -12.74 -42.63
C GLU A 20 -7.09 -12.56 -41.55
N HIS A 21 -6.22 -11.55 -41.68
CA HIS A 21 -5.23 -11.22 -40.65
C HIS A 21 -5.86 -10.68 -39.37
N GLN A 22 -6.90 -9.86 -39.49
CA GLN A 22 -7.65 -9.37 -38.33
C GLN A 22 -8.31 -10.54 -37.59
N HIS A 23 -8.93 -11.48 -38.31
CA HIS A 23 -9.61 -12.60 -37.67
C HIS A 23 -8.64 -13.56 -36.96
N VAL A 24 -7.45 -13.79 -37.54
CA VAL A 24 -6.38 -14.57 -36.91
C VAL A 24 -5.85 -13.87 -35.66
N LEU A 25 -5.69 -12.54 -35.70
CA LEU A 25 -5.25 -11.76 -34.55
C LEU A 25 -6.30 -11.76 -33.42
N GLU A 26 -7.57 -11.55 -33.75
CA GLU A 26 -8.68 -11.59 -32.79
C GLU A 26 -8.83 -12.97 -32.16
N SER A 27 -8.74 -14.04 -32.96
CA SER A 27 -8.79 -15.41 -32.44
C SER A 27 -7.58 -15.75 -31.58
N GLY A 28 -6.38 -15.31 -31.99
CA GLY A 28 -5.15 -15.46 -31.21
C GLY A 28 -5.21 -14.73 -29.87
N LEU A 29 -5.67 -13.47 -29.88
CA LEU A 29 -5.85 -12.66 -28.66
C LEU A 29 -6.94 -13.24 -27.76
N GLY A 30 -8.06 -13.72 -28.30
CA GLY A 30 -9.11 -14.37 -27.50
C GLY A 30 -8.63 -15.67 -26.85
N SER A 31 -7.64 -16.37 -27.43
CA SER A 31 -7.03 -17.56 -26.83
C SER A 31 -5.93 -17.26 -25.81
N LEU A 32 -5.23 -16.13 -25.97
CA LEU A 32 -4.13 -15.71 -25.09
C LEU A 32 -4.63 -14.90 -23.89
N LEU A 33 -5.66 -14.10 -24.09
CA LEU A 33 -6.34 -13.32 -23.06
C LEU A 33 -7.66 -14.01 -22.76
N ASP A 34 -7.59 -15.07 -21.95
CA ASP A 34 -8.78 -15.58 -21.29
C ASP A 34 -9.21 -14.57 -20.22
N ILE A 35 -9.96 -13.56 -20.66
CA ILE A 35 -10.43 -12.45 -19.83
C ILE A 35 -11.32 -13.00 -18.70
N GLU A 36 -12.04 -14.11 -18.94
CA GLU A 36 -12.86 -14.76 -17.91
C GLU A 36 -11.97 -15.40 -16.84
N ALA A 37 -10.92 -16.13 -17.23
CA ALA A 37 -9.94 -16.67 -16.26
C ALA A 37 -9.21 -15.56 -15.50
N GLY A 38 -8.79 -14.49 -16.20
CA GLY A 38 -8.14 -13.34 -15.57
C GLY A 38 -9.04 -12.62 -14.57
N LEU A 39 -10.32 -12.40 -14.92
CA LEU A 39 -11.29 -11.76 -14.03
C LEU A 39 -11.67 -12.67 -12.86
N GLN A 40 -11.73 -13.98 -13.09
CA GLN A 40 -11.95 -14.97 -12.04
C GLN A 40 -10.76 -15.03 -11.06
N GLU A 41 -9.52 -14.87 -11.52
CA GLU A 41 -8.33 -14.82 -10.69
C GLU A 41 -8.27 -13.54 -9.83
N VAL A 42 -8.61 -12.38 -10.40
CA VAL A 42 -8.75 -11.11 -9.65
C VAL A 42 -9.82 -11.22 -8.57
N LEU A 43 -10.98 -11.84 -8.89
CA LEU A 43 -12.03 -12.09 -7.90
C LEU A 43 -11.58 -13.08 -6.81
N LEU A 44 -10.74 -14.05 -7.15
CA LEU A 44 -10.16 -15.00 -6.19
C LEU A 44 -9.19 -14.30 -5.24
N GLN A 45 -8.35 -13.40 -5.73
CA GLN A 45 -7.42 -12.63 -4.92
C GLN A 45 -8.15 -11.65 -3.99
N SER A 46 -9.19 -10.98 -4.49
CA SER A 46 -10.11 -10.16 -3.69
C SER A 46 -10.73 -10.96 -2.54
N ARG A 47 -11.32 -12.13 -2.83
CA ARG A 47 -11.91 -13.01 -1.81
C ARG A 47 -10.87 -13.55 -0.83
N HIS A 48 -9.65 -13.84 -1.28
CA HIS A 48 -8.60 -14.35 -0.41
C HIS A 48 -8.12 -13.29 0.58
N SER A 49 -8.06 -12.01 0.17
CA SER A 49 -7.72 -10.91 1.06
C SER A 49 -8.79 -10.68 2.14
N VAL A 50 -10.07 -10.78 1.78
CA VAL A 50 -11.19 -10.72 2.73
C VAL A 50 -11.12 -11.89 3.70
N LEU A 51 -10.93 -13.11 3.20
CA LEU A 51 -10.84 -14.30 4.04
C LEU A 51 -9.62 -14.26 4.98
N GLY A 52 -8.49 -13.70 4.54
CA GLY A 52 -7.30 -13.52 5.36
C GLY A 52 -7.54 -12.57 6.53
N ASN A 53 -8.21 -11.44 6.27
CA ASN A 53 -8.60 -10.49 7.32
C ASN A 53 -9.63 -11.11 8.28
N ASP A 54 -10.61 -11.87 7.78
CA ASP A 54 -11.59 -12.57 8.60
C ASP A 54 -10.92 -13.65 9.47
N LEU A 55 -9.96 -14.40 8.92
CA LEU A 55 -9.18 -15.39 9.68
C LEU A 55 -8.35 -14.75 10.78
N ASP A 56 -7.77 -13.58 10.55
CA ASP A 56 -7.02 -12.83 11.56
C ASP A 56 -7.94 -12.35 12.70
N THR A 57 -9.21 -12.07 12.41
CA THR A 57 -10.20 -11.74 13.45
C THR A 57 -10.73 -12.93 14.23
N VAL A 58 -10.77 -14.12 13.62
CA VAL A 58 -11.32 -15.35 14.26
C VAL A 58 -10.24 -16.14 14.99
N LEU A 59 -9.01 -16.16 14.47
CA LEU A 59 -7.90 -16.89 15.06
C LEU A 59 -7.09 -15.95 15.95
N ASP A 60 -7.35 -16.04 17.26
CA ASP A 60 -6.47 -15.47 18.27
C ASP A 60 -5.17 -16.30 18.35
N VAL A 61 -4.23 -15.96 17.48
CA VAL A 61 -2.93 -16.64 17.37
C VAL A 61 -2.15 -16.53 18.69
N GLU A 62 -2.32 -15.45 19.45
CA GLU A 62 -1.68 -15.29 20.76
C GLU A 62 -2.28 -16.23 21.81
N ALA A 63 -3.61 -16.35 21.88
CA ALA A 63 -4.26 -17.31 22.77
C ALA A 63 -3.92 -18.76 22.39
N GLY A 64 -3.87 -19.07 21.09
CA GLY A 64 -3.46 -20.38 20.59
C GLY A 64 -2.00 -20.71 20.96
N LEU A 65 -1.09 -19.76 20.79
CA LEU A 65 0.31 -19.93 21.16
C LEU A 65 0.48 -20.06 22.68
N ALA A 66 -0.26 -19.29 23.47
CA ALA A 66 -0.28 -19.37 24.93
C ALA A 66 -0.78 -20.74 25.44
N ALA A 67 -1.68 -21.40 24.71
CA ALA A 67 -2.16 -22.74 25.05
C ALA A 67 -1.15 -23.86 24.73
N ILE A 68 -0.28 -23.66 23.73
CA ILE A 68 0.75 -24.62 23.32
C ILE A 68 2.00 -24.49 24.19
N LEU A 69 2.35 -23.28 24.61
CA LEU A 69 3.49 -23.06 25.48
C LEU A 69 3.22 -23.69 26.85
N PRO A 70 4.14 -24.52 27.38
CA PRO A 70 3.95 -25.18 28.66
C PRO A 70 3.71 -24.15 29.76
N ALA A 71 2.62 -24.32 30.51
CA ALA A 71 2.21 -23.43 31.59
C ALA A 71 3.42 -23.11 32.47
N LYS A 72 3.82 -21.83 32.48
CA LYS A 72 4.94 -21.34 33.26
C LYS A 72 4.75 -21.82 34.70
N PRO A 73 5.68 -22.62 35.26
CA PRO A 73 5.53 -23.12 36.63
C PRO A 73 5.32 -21.93 37.57
N PRO A 74 4.45 -22.07 38.59
CA PRO A 74 4.12 -20.99 39.51
C PRO A 74 5.41 -20.45 40.10
N SER A 75 5.80 -19.26 39.65
CA SER A 75 7.03 -18.63 40.09
C SER A 75 6.89 -18.34 41.58
N ALA A 76 7.82 -18.90 42.36
CA ALA A 76 8.01 -18.53 43.75
C ALA A 76 8.06 -16.99 43.87
N PRO A 77 7.67 -16.41 45.02
CA PRO A 77 7.61 -14.96 45.22
C PRO A 77 9.01 -14.35 45.16
N VAL A 78 9.47 -14.04 43.95
CA VAL A 78 10.68 -13.25 43.71
C VAL A 78 10.27 -11.79 43.89
N ALA A 79 10.96 -11.12 44.81
CA ALA A 79 10.77 -9.70 45.12
C ALA A 79 10.72 -8.86 43.84
N GLN A 80 9.53 -8.33 43.55
CA GLN A 80 9.26 -7.44 42.43
C GLN A 80 9.95 -6.09 42.70
N SER A 81 11.16 -5.89 42.18
CA SER A 81 11.84 -4.59 42.26
C SER A 81 12.57 -4.17 40.97
N GLY A 82 12.33 -4.83 39.83
CA GLY A 82 13.16 -4.59 38.63
C GLY A 82 12.48 -4.22 37.31
N LEU A 83 11.16 -4.36 37.15
CA LEU A 83 10.48 -4.20 35.85
C LEU A 83 9.34 -3.18 35.94
N ARG A 84 9.69 -1.88 35.98
CA ARG A 84 8.72 -0.78 36.08
C ARG A 84 9.02 0.41 35.15
N THR A 85 9.80 0.19 34.09
CA THR A 85 10.35 1.30 33.29
C THR A 85 9.55 1.59 32.00
N GLU A 86 8.78 0.65 31.44
CA GLU A 86 8.06 0.89 30.18
C GLU A 86 6.65 1.49 30.36
N GLU A 87 5.93 1.15 31.44
CA GLU A 87 4.56 1.68 31.66
C GLU A 87 4.50 3.19 31.95
N ARG A 88 5.61 3.82 32.38
CA ARG A 88 5.63 5.28 32.67
C ARG A 88 5.74 6.15 31.42
N GLY A 89 6.16 5.61 30.28
CA GLY A 89 6.28 6.38 29.03
C GLY A 89 4.92 6.68 28.40
N HIS A 90 4.02 5.70 28.38
CA HIS A 90 2.71 5.80 27.73
C HIS A 90 1.81 6.86 28.34
N THR A 91 1.86 7.05 29.67
CA THR A 91 1.05 8.06 30.36
C THR A 91 1.43 9.48 29.96
N THR A 92 2.72 9.75 29.69
CA THR A 92 3.18 11.09 29.30
C THR A 92 2.73 11.45 27.89
N VAL A 93 2.80 10.49 26.96
CA VAL A 93 2.38 10.71 25.57
C VAL A 93 0.86 10.85 25.49
N GLU A 94 0.09 9.96 26.12
CA GLU A 94 -1.37 10.08 26.14
C GLU A 94 -1.85 11.37 26.80
N GLN A 95 -1.21 11.80 27.89
CA GLN A 95 -1.52 13.06 28.54
C GLN A 95 -1.24 14.25 27.61
N PHE A 96 -0.13 14.21 26.86
CA PHE A 96 0.17 15.21 25.84
C PHE A 96 -0.90 15.22 24.73
N LEU A 97 -1.24 14.06 24.16
CA LEU A 97 -2.23 13.94 23.09
C LEU A 97 -3.60 14.49 23.52
N ARG A 98 -3.98 14.31 24.80
CA ARG A 98 -5.20 14.87 25.38
C ARG A 98 -5.10 16.36 25.72
N SER A 99 -3.90 16.89 25.92
CA SER A 99 -3.68 18.31 26.23
C SER A 99 -3.88 19.22 25.02
N VAL A 100 -3.66 18.70 23.81
CA VAL A 100 -3.90 19.45 22.56
C VAL A 100 -5.38 19.34 22.20
N SER A 101 -6.08 20.47 22.07
CA SER A 101 -7.50 20.46 21.75
C SER A 101 -7.76 19.81 20.38
N PRO A 102 -8.90 19.10 20.21
CA PRO A 102 -9.28 18.55 18.91
C PRO A 102 -9.32 19.59 17.78
N GLU A 103 -9.75 20.82 18.08
CA GLU A 103 -9.74 21.93 17.12
C GLU A 103 -8.32 22.25 16.65
N SER A 104 -7.36 22.34 17.57
CA SER A 104 -5.95 22.58 17.21
C SER A 104 -5.40 21.44 16.35
N ARG A 105 -5.75 20.19 16.67
CA ARG A 105 -5.38 19.01 15.88
C ARG A 105 -5.94 19.06 14.46
N LEU A 106 -7.20 19.46 14.29
CA LEU A 106 -7.79 19.68 12.96
C LEU A 106 -7.10 20.84 12.21
N LEU A 107 -6.78 21.94 12.89
CA LEU A 107 -6.07 23.06 12.27
C LEU A 107 -4.65 22.67 11.81
N LEU A 108 -3.96 21.78 12.53
CA LEU A 108 -2.67 21.25 12.10
C LEU A 108 -2.75 20.56 10.74
N ARG A 109 -3.84 19.84 10.46
CA ARG A 109 -4.06 19.21 9.14
C ARG A 109 -4.15 20.20 7.98
N ARG A 110 -4.36 21.50 8.25
CA ARG A 110 -4.37 22.55 7.22
C ARG A 110 -3.04 23.27 7.09
N ARG A 111 -2.10 23.07 8.02
CA ARG A 111 -0.81 23.75 7.99
C ARG A 111 0.03 23.17 6.85
N PRO A 112 0.47 23.97 5.86
CA PRO A 112 1.20 23.45 4.69
C PRO A 112 2.43 22.62 5.05
N VAL A 113 3.16 23.02 6.11
CA VAL A 113 4.33 22.29 6.61
C VAL A 113 3.99 20.91 7.17
N VAL A 114 2.85 20.77 7.86
CA VAL A 114 2.38 19.48 8.40
C VAL A 114 1.84 18.62 7.26
N VAL A 115 1.01 19.21 6.38
CA VAL A 115 0.47 18.51 5.20
C VAL A 115 1.59 17.95 4.32
N SER A 116 2.60 18.76 4.02
CA SER A 116 3.73 18.30 3.22
C SER A 116 4.47 17.17 3.94
N ALA A 117 4.85 17.36 5.20
CA ALA A 117 5.56 16.32 5.95
C ALA A 117 4.76 15.01 6.07
N SER A 118 3.45 15.08 6.32
CA SER A 118 2.58 13.92 6.44
C SER A 118 2.43 13.19 5.11
N ARG A 119 2.31 13.93 4.00
CA ARG A 119 2.31 13.36 2.65
C ARG A 119 3.60 12.60 2.36
N HIS A 120 4.75 13.14 2.75
CA HIS A 120 6.02 12.44 2.55
C HIS A 120 6.09 11.16 3.38
N LEU A 121 5.58 11.20 4.62
CA LEU A 121 5.48 9.99 5.45
C LEU A 121 4.58 8.93 4.77
N GLU A 122 3.43 9.33 4.22
CA GLU A 122 2.52 8.43 3.49
C GLU A 122 3.15 7.83 2.22
N GLU A 123 3.89 8.64 1.45
CA GLU A 123 4.66 8.18 0.29
C GLU A 123 5.70 7.12 0.71
N VAL A 124 6.46 7.33 1.80
CA VAL A 124 7.41 6.33 2.29
C VAL A 124 6.74 5.06 2.79
N LEU A 125 5.61 5.18 3.49
CA LEU A 125 4.87 4.01 3.99
C LEU A 125 4.34 3.18 2.83
N THR A 126 3.86 3.84 1.78
CA THR A 126 3.44 3.19 0.53
C THR A 126 4.62 2.45 -0.11
N LEU A 127 5.79 3.08 -0.21
CA LEU A 127 7.02 2.44 -0.70
C LEU A 127 7.39 1.20 0.13
N ASN A 128 7.31 1.31 1.47
CA ASN A 128 7.61 0.21 2.38
C ASN A 128 6.66 -0.98 2.18
N ASP A 129 5.37 -0.72 2.00
CA ASP A 129 4.37 -1.76 1.78
C ASP A 129 4.61 -2.49 0.45
N ILE A 130 4.94 -1.75 -0.61
CA ILE A 130 5.32 -2.30 -1.91
C ILE A 130 6.57 -3.19 -1.77
N LEU A 131 7.62 -2.70 -1.10
CA LEU A 131 8.85 -3.45 -0.88
C LEU A 131 8.62 -4.69 -0.01
N THR A 132 7.78 -4.58 1.01
CA THR A 132 7.43 -5.70 1.90
C THR A 132 6.67 -6.78 1.12
N ARG A 133 5.74 -6.38 0.24
CA ARG A 133 5.06 -7.30 -0.67
C ARG A 133 6.07 -7.96 -1.62
N ALA A 134 6.91 -7.18 -2.29
CA ALA A 134 7.93 -7.67 -3.21
C ALA A 134 8.91 -8.65 -2.52
N HIS A 135 9.35 -8.34 -1.31
CA HIS A 135 10.18 -9.23 -0.49
C HIS A 135 9.48 -10.56 -0.17
N ARG A 136 8.20 -10.51 0.26
CA ARG A 136 7.40 -11.71 0.52
C ARG A 136 7.22 -12.56 -0.74
N LEU A 137 7.01 -11.94 -1.90
CA LEU A 137 6.90 -12.64 -3.18
C LEU A 137 8.24 -13.32 -3.54
N ALA A 138 9.36 -12.60 -3.43
CA ALA A 138 10.69 -13.15 -3.68
C ALA A 138 11.00 -14.36 -2.79
N HIS A 139 10.60 -14.30 -1.50
CA HIS A 139 10.79 -15.40 -0.57
C HIS A 139 9.82 -16.57 -0.77
N GLY A 140 8.61 -16.28 -1.23
CA GLY A 140 7.61 -17.30 -1.58
C GLY A 140 7.98 -18.10 -2.83
N SER A 141 8.75 -17.51 -3.75
CA SER A 141 9.17 -18.14 -5.01
C SER A 141 9.98 -19.43 -4.81
N ASP A 142 10.78 -19.54 -3.74
CA ASP A 142 11.57 -20.74 -3.44
C ASP A 142 10.71 -22.00 -3.23
N ARG A 143 9.42 -21.82 -2.90
CA ARG A 143 8.48 -22.92 -2.64
C ARG A 143 7.66 -23.31 -3.87
N ILE A 144 7.72 -22.51 -4.94
CA ILE A 144 6.87 -22.69 -6.12
C ILE A 144 7.63 -23.48 -7.17
N ARG A 145 7.15 -24.70 -7.45
CA ARG A 145 7.71 -25.56 -8.51
C ARG A 145 7.07 -25.33 -9.88
N ASP A 146 6.00 -24.54 -9.95
CA ASP A 146 5.26 -24.28 -11.18
C ASP A 146 5.89 -23.11 -11.96
N PRO A 147 6.45 -23.36 -13.16
CA PRO A 147 7.07 -22.33 -13.98
C PRO A 147 6.10 -21.23 -14.44
N TYR A 148 4.80 -21.53 -14.60
CA TYR A 148 3.82 -20.51 -14.99
C TYR A 148 3.59 -19.51 -13.86
N ARG A 149 3.50 -20.02 -12.63
CA ARG A 149 3.33 -19.19 -11.44
C ARG A 149 4.57 -18.33 -11.15
N ILE A 150 5.77 -18.85 -11.42
CA ILE A 150 7.01 -18.06 -11.36
C ILE A 150 6.95 -16.88 -12.34
N ARG A 151 6.44 -17.08 -13.56
CA ARG A 151 6.30 -16.01 -14.55
C ARG A 151 5.36 -14.89 -14.08
N TYR A 152 4.18 -15.23 -13.55
CA TYR A 152 3.25 -14.23 -13.00
C TYR A 152 3.84 -13.46 -11.82
N LEU A 153 4.58 -14.15 -10.94
CA LEU A 153 5.27 -13.50 -9.82
C LEU A 153 6.34 -12.52 -10.27
N ILE A 154 7.07 -12.83 -11.35
CA ILE A 154 8.06 -11.91 -11.91
C ILE A 154 7.38 -10.67 -12.49
N ILE A 155 6.25 -10.83 -13.17
CA ILE A 155 5.49 -9.68 -13.70
C ILE A 155 5.00 -8.78 -12.56
N ASP A 156 4.34 -9.33 -11.53
CA ASP A 156 3.92 -8.56 -10.34
C ASP A 156 5.12 -7.91 -9.66
N LEU A 157 6.27 -8.60 -9.59
CA LEU A 157 7.49 -8.04 -9.01
C LEU A 157 8.03 -6.86 -9.81
N VAL A 158 8.07 -6.96 -11.15
CA VAL A 158 8.52 -5.89 -12.04
C VAL A 158 7.63 -4.66 -11.90
N GLU A 159 6.31 -4.84 -11.89
CA GLU A 159 5.35 -3.74 -11.74
C GLU A 159 5.51 -3.03 -10.38
N ASN A 160 5.59 -3.81 -9.29
CA ASN A 160 5.82 -3.26 -7.96
C ASN A 160 7.17 -2.53 -7.87
N LEU A 161 8.22 -3.04 -8.51
CA LEU A 161 9.54 -2.38 -8.53
C LEU A 161 9.58 -1.12 -9.37
N ALA A 162 8.92 -1.12 -10.53
CA ALA A 162 8.77 0.08 -11.34
C ALA A 162 8.07 1.18 -10.52
N HIS A 163 6.96 0.84 -9.87
CA HIS A 163 6.22 1.77 -9.04
C HIS A 163 7.03 2.27 -7.83
N ALA A 164 7.75 1.36 -7.14
CA ALA A 164 8.65 1.72 -6.05
C ALA A 164 9.79 2.64 -6.51
N SER A 165 10.34 2.39 -7.70
CA SER A 165 11.40 3.21 -8.30
C SER A 165 10.91 4.60 -8.66
N ASP A 166 9.75 4.70 -9.32
CA ASP A 166 9.13 5.99 -9.67
C ASP A 166 8.85 6.82 -8.42
N LEU A 167 8.24 6.19 -7.39
CA LEU A 167 7.97 6.84 -6.12
C LEU A 167 9.26 7.30 -5.43
N ALA A 168 10.29 6.46 -5.36
CA ALA A 168 11.57 6.85 -4.78
C ALA A 168 12.28 7.96 -5.57
N HIS A 169 12.11 8.00 -6.90
CA HIS A 169 12.65 9.06 -7.74
C HIS A 169 11.94 10.39 -7.47
N ASP A 170 10.60 10.39 -7.44
CA ASP A 170 9.80 11.56 -7.08
C ASP A 170 10.16 12.09 -5.69
N MET A 171 10.34 11.16 -4.74
CA MET A 171 10.83 11.47 -3.41
C MET A 171 12.25 12.07 -3.41
N ALA A 172 13.18 11.54 -4.21
CA ALA A 172 14.54 12.07 -4.30
C ALA A 172 14.59 13.49 -4.87
N LEU A 173 13.76 13.79 -5.86
CA LEU A 173 13.62 15.13 -6.42
C LEU A 173 13.04 16.11 -5.40
N ASN A 174 12.09 15.68 -4.58
CA ASN A 174 11.39 16.55 -3.64
C ASN A 174 12.13 16.73 -2.29
N PHE A 175 12.96 15.76 -1.85
CA PHE A 175 13.41 15.71 -0.45
C PHE A 175 14.92 15.81 -0.21
N MET A 176 15.75 16.02 -1.23
CA MET A 176 17.20 15.81 -1.09
C MET A 176 17.50 14.48 -0.37
N LEU A 177 16.72 13.46 -0.74
CA LEU A 177 16.70 12.17 -0.09
C LEU A 177 18.07 11.49 -0.26
N PRO A 178 18.44 10.50 0.60
CA PRO A 178 19.69 9.79 0.41
C PRO A 178 19.68 9.10 -0.96
N HIS A 179 20.52 9.57 -1.89
CA HIS A 179 20.72 8.99 -3.23
C HIS A 179 20.96 7.47 -3.21
N LEU A 180 21.36 6.94 -2.05
CA LEU A 180 21.52 5.52 -1.78
C LEU A 180 20.23 4.71 -1.98
N LEU A 181 19.05 5.19 -1.56
CA LEU A 181 17.80 4.42 -1.73
C LEU A 181 17.41 4.28 -3.21
N VAL A 182 17.47 5.39 -3.96
CA VAL A 182 17.25 5.37 -5.41
C VAL A 182 18.23 4.44 -6.09
N ARG A 183 19.52 4.54 -5.74
CA ARG A 183 20.56 3.66 -6.32
C ARG A 183 20.25 2.19 -6.09
N ASP A 184 19.81 1.82 -4.89
CA ASP A 184 19.47 0.42 -4.59
C ASP A 184 18.23 -0.03 -5.37
N LEU A 185 17.19 0.79 -5.46
CA LEU A 185 15.99 0.46 -6.25
C LEU A 185 16.29 0.33 -7.74
N THR A 186 17.09 1.24 -8.30
CA THR A 186 17.58 1.14 -9.68
C THR A 186 18.37 -0.16 -9.88
N HIS A 187 19.23 -0.52 -8.93
CA HIS A 187 19.99 -1.76 -9.01
C HIS A 187 19.07 -3.00 -8.94
N ILE A 188 18.03 -3.00 -8.10
CA ILE A 188 17.03 -4.09 -8.09
C ILE A 188 16.31 -4.17 -9.43
N TYR A 189 15.88 -3.03 -9.96
CA TYR A 189 15.18 -2.94 -11.24
C TYR A 189 16.02 -3.52 -12.39
N GLU A 190 17.31 -3.18 -12.46
CA GLU A 190 18.25 -3.73 -13.44
C GLU A 190 18.39 -5.26 -13.30
N ILE A 191 18.55 -5.78 -12.06
CA ILE A 191 18.65 -7.22 -11.82
C ILE A 191 17.39 -7.96 -12.29
N VAL A 192 16.21 -7.46 -11.92
CA VAL A 192 14.93 -8.09 -12.29
C VAL A 192 14.66 -7.97 -13.79
N GLY A 193 15.01 -6.84 -14.41
CA GLY A 193 14.88 -6.63 -15.85
C GLY A 193 15.75 -7.60 -16.67
N ASN A 194 17.03 -7.72 -16.31
CA ASN A 194 17.94 -8.67 -16.97
C ASN A 194 17.45 -10.12 -16.87
N LEU A 195 16.95 -10.51 -15.69
CA LEU A 195 16.36 -11.83 -15.50
C LEU A 195 15.11 -12.04 -16.37
N SER A 196 14.21 -11.07 -16.43
CA SER A 196 12.99 -11.18 -17.24
C SER A 196 13.33 -11.43 -18.71
N LEU A 197 14.37 -10.76 -19.21
CA LEU A 197 14.94 -11.00 -20.54
C LEU A 197 15.53 -12.41 -20.67
N ASP A 198 16.36 -12.84 -19.72
CA ASP A 198 16.99 -14.16 -19.73
C ASP A 198 15.95 -15.29 -19.73
N LEU A 199 14.89 -15.18 -18.93
CA LEU A 199 13.79 -16.16 -18.89
C LEU A 199 12.97 -16.16 -20.18
N THR A 200 12.75 -14.99 -20.78
CA THR A 200 12.09 -14.87 -22.09
C THR A 200 12.93 -15.52 -23.19
N HIS A 201 14.26 -15.31 -23.14
CA HIS A 201 15.20 -15.93 -24.07
C HIS A 201 15.31 -17.44 -23.87
N ALA A 202 15.33 -17.92 -22.62
CA ALA A 202 15.32 -19.34 -22.30
C ALA A 202 14.03 -20.02 -22.78
N SER A 203 12.88 -19.35 -22.60
CA SER A 203 11.57 -19.85 -23.02
C SER A 203 11.42 -19.95 -24.54
N SER A 204 12.06 -19.05 -25.30
CA SER A 204 11.98 -19.04 -26.77
C SER A 204 12.94 -20.02 -27.46
N ARG A 205 13.99 -20.48 -26.78
CA ARG A 205 15.09 -21.23 -27.43
C ARG A 205 14.94 -22.74 -27.49
N VAL A 206 14.03 -23.39 -26.74
CA VAL A 206 14.22 -24.83 -26.45
C VAL A 206 12.93 -25.65 -26.43
N ASN A 207 12.90 -26.74 -27.24
CA ASN A 207 11.89 -27.80 -27.26
C ASN A 207 12.16 -28.96 -26.26
N ASP A 208 13.32 -28.98 -25.60
CA ASP A 208 13.75 -30.01 -24.63
C ASP A 208 13.46 -29.63 -23.18
N ARG A 209 12.28 -30.05 -22.68
CA ARG A 209 11.75 -29.72 -21.35
C ARG A 209 12.61 -30.05 -20.10
N PRO A 210 13.36 -31.17 -20.00
CA PRO A 210 13.91 -31.60 -18.71
C PRO A 210 15.26 -30.97 -18.33
N LEU A 211 16.10 -30.60 -19.30
CA LEU A 211 17.37 -29.90 -18.99
C LEU A 211 17.11 -28.43 -18.62
N ILE A 212 16.07 -27.83 -19.22
CA ILE A 212 15.58 -26.48 -18.89
C ILE A 212 15.13 -26.42 -17.43
N SER A 213 14.39 -27.43 -16.94
CA SER A 213 13.83 -27.36 -15.59
C SER A 213 14.90 -27.40 -14.49
N ALA A 214 16.03 -28.07 -14.71
CA ALA A 214 17.11 -28.12 -13.74
C ALA A 214 17.96 -26.83 -13.72
N LEU A 215 18.35 -26.35 -14.90
CA LEU A 215 19.11 -25.08 -15.04
C LEU A 215 18.27 -23.87 -14.63
N SER A 216 16.97 -23.86 -14.95
CA SER A 216 16.06 -22.80 -14.52
C SER A 216 15.85 -22.81 -13.02
N GLN A 217 15.86 -23.98 -12.36
CA GLN A 217 15.66 -24.06 -10.92
C GLN A 217 16.87 -23.52 -10.13
N GLU A 218 18.10 -23.88 -10.51
CA GLU A 218 19.31 -23.38 -9.83
C GLU A 218 19.46 -21.86 -10.01
N GLN A 219 19.21 -21.36 -11.23
CA GLN A 219 19.22 -19.93 -11.51
C GLN A 219 18.10 -19.18 -10.78
N ALA A 220 16.89 -19.74 -10.75
CA ALA A 220 15.77 -19.15 -10.03
C ALA A 220 16.05 -19.06 -8.52
N LEU A 221 16.68 -20.08 -7.94
CA LEU A 221 17.04 -20.09 -6.52
C LEU A 221 18.15 -19.08 -6.21
N ALA A 222 19.23 -19.04 -7.00
CA ALA A 222 20.31 -18.07 -6.82
C ALA A 222 19.81 -16.62 -6.94
N LEU A 223 18.89 -16.38 -7.88
CA LEU A 223 18.21 -15.11 -8.01
C LEU A 223 17.32 -14.81 -6.81
N ALA A 224 16.45 -15.73 -6.38
CA ALA A 224 15.55 -15.51 -5.26
C ALA A 224 16.32 -15.09 -4.00
N HIS A 225 17.47 -15.72 -3.75
CA HIS A 225 18.40 -15.32 -2.69
C HIS A 225 18.98 -13.91 -2.90
N THR A 226 19.39 -13.59 -4.12
CA THR A 226 19.91 -12.26 -4.46
C THR A 226 18.85 -11.19 -4.24
N LEU A 227 17.64 -11.39 -4.77
CA LEU A 227 16.51 -10.49 -4.59
C LEU A 227 16.12 -10.34 -3.13
N ALA A 228 16.00 -11.44 -2.39
CA ALA A 228 15.69 -11.40 -0.95
C ALA A 228 16.70 -10.53 -0.19
N ARG A 229 18.00 -10.66 -0.50
CA ARG A 229 19.06 -9.85 0.12
C ARG A 229 18.94 -8.36 -0.23
N VAL A 230 18.71 -8.03 -1.50
CA VAL A 230 18.61 -6.62 -1.90
C VAL A 230 17.31 -5.99 -1.39
N PHE A 231 16.19 -6.72 -1.37
CA PHE A 231 14.96 -6.28 -0.73
C PHE A 231 15.13 -6.05 0.76
N ALA A 232 15.81 -6.93 1.48
CA ALA A 232 16.08 -6.73 2.90
C ALA A 232 16.89 -5.45 3.16
N LEU A 233 17.86 -5.13 2.28
CA LEU A 233 18.61 -3.88 2.36
C LEU A 233 17.75 -2.65 2.04
N ALA A 234 16.90 -2.74 1.01
CA ALA A 234 15.97 -1.67 0.65
C ALA A 234 14.95 -1.40 1.77
N LEU A 235 14.41 -2.46 2.39
CA LEU A 235 13.51 -2.37 3.54
C LEU A 235 14.18 -1.69 4.73
N ALA A 236 15.40 -2.10 5.09
CA ALA A 236 16.14 -1.46 6.19
C ALA A 236 16.35 0.06 5.97
N ARG A 237 16.63 0.46 4.72
CA ARG A 237 16.77 1.89 4.38
C ARG A 237 15.45 2.64 4.35
N THR A 238 14.38 1.97 3.95
CA THR A 238 13.04 2.54 4.02
C THR A 238 12.61 2.72 5.47
N ASP A 239 12.95 1.81 6.39
CA ASP A 239 12.73 1.99 7.82
C ASP A 239 13.46 3.22 8.38
N ASP A 240 14.73 3.41 8.02
CA ASP A 240 15.49 4.63 8.39
C ASP A 240 14.79 5.90 7.85
N LEU A 241 14.28 5.84 6.63
CA LEU A 241 13.55 6.94 5.99
C LEU A 241 12.19 7.20 6.66
N ILE A 242 11.46 6.16 7.07
CA ILE A 242 10.24 6.27 7.88
C ILE A 242 10.58 7.02 9.17
N GLY A 243 11.64 6.62 9.87
CA GLY A 243 12.10 7.30 11.08
C GLY A 243 12.37 8.80 10.85
N PHE A 244 13.08 9.12 9.77
CA PHE A 244 13.34 10.50 9.38
C PHE A 244 12.06 11.30 9.06
N CYS A 245 11.12 10.72 8.31
CA CYS A 245 9.84 11.36 7.97
C CYS A 245 8.94 11.55 9.20
N VAL A 246 8.88 10.57 10.11
CA VAL A 246 8.21 10.68 11.41
C VAL A 246 8.77 11.86 12.19
N ASP A 247 10.10 12.02 12.25
CA ASP A 247 10.74 13.16 12.90
C ASP A 247 10.49 14.50 12.20
N GLN A 248 10.32 14.52 10.88
CA GLN A 248 9.91 15.72 10.16
C GLN A 248 8.48 16.13 10.51
N VAL A 249 7.52 15.19 10.49
CA VAL A 249 6.13 15.46 10.86
C VAL A 249 6.06 15.95 12.30
N ARG A 250 6.77 15.28 13.22
CA ARG A 250 6.90 15.71 14.61
C ARG A 250 7.42 17.15 14.69
N ARG A 251 8.54 17.48 14.05
CA ARG A 251 9.07 18.86 14.05
C ARG A 251 8.09 19.88 13.48
N ALA A 252 7.37 19.54 12.41
CA ALA A 252 6.37 20.41 11.82
C ALA A 252 5.19 20.67 12.77
N ILE A 253 4.72 19.65 13.48
CA ILE A 253 3.68 19.78 14.52
C ILE A 253 4.20 20.63 15.68
N ALA A 254 5.41 20.37 16.17
CA ALA A 254 6.00 21.10 17.30
C ALA A 254 6.12 22.60 16.98
N LEU A 255 6.61 22.92 15.78
CA LEU A 255 6.70 24.29 15.26
C LEU A 255 5.32 24.95 15.19
N ALA A 256 4.32 24.23 14.66
CA ALA A 256 2.97 24.76 14.46
C ALA A 256 2.22 24.97 15.79
N LEU A 257 2.50 24.15 16.81
CA LEU A 257 1.95 24.28 18.16
C LEU A 257 2.75 25.23 19.06
N GLY A 258 3.99 25.56 18.70
CA GLY A 258 4.89 26.37 19.53
C GLY A 258 5.34 25.67 20.82
N GLN A 259 5.38 24.33 20.82
CA GLN A 259 5.77 23.53 21.98
C GLN A 259 6.54 22.28 21.56
N ASP A 260 7.44 21.80 22.41
CA ASP A 260 8.15 20.55 22.18
C ASP A 260 7.21 19.34 22.28
N LEU A 261 7.41 18.39 21.37
CA LEU A 261 6.67 17.13 21.35
C LEU A 261 7.47 16.00 21.99
N PRO A 262 6.82 15.09 22.73
CA PRO A 262 7.43 13.83 23.10
C PRO A 262 7.81 13.03 21.84
N VAL A 263 8.60 11.97 22.00
CA VAL A 263 8.90 11.05 20.91
C VAL A 263 7.59 10.38 20.46
N LEU A 264 7.20 10.61 19.21
CA LEU A 264 6.02 10.00 18.58
C LEU A 264 6.50 9.06 17.48
N HIS A 265 5.96 7.84 17.46
CA HIS A 265 6.12 6.90 16.35
C HIS A 265 5.00 7.10 15.31
N LYS A 266 5.13 6.45 14.13
CA LYS A 266 4.23 6.67 12.99
C LYS A 266 2.75 6.43 13.34
N GLU A 267 2.44 5.41 14.13
CA GLU A 267 1.08 5.07 14.55
C GLU A 267 0.48 6.15 15.46
N LEU A 268 1.29 6.73 16.36
CA LEU A 268 0.83 7.82 17.22
C LEU A 268 0.68 9.13 16.48
N ILE A 269 1.53 9.41 15.49
CA ILE A 269 1.34 10.58 14.61
C ILE A 269 0.02 10.46 13.87
N LYS A 270 -0.27 9.27 13.32
CA LYS A 270 -1.53 8.98 12.63
C LYS A 270 -2.71 9.13 13.58
N ALA A 271 -2.69 8.47 14.74
CA ALA A 271 -3.74 8.61 15.75
C ALA A 271 -3.91 10.07 16.19
N PHE A 272 -2.82 10.82 16.38
CA PHE A 272 -2.87 12.24 16.73
C PHE A 272 -3.47 13.11 15.62
N LEU A 273 -3.23 12.83 14.35
CA LEU A 273 -3.77 13.66 13.26
C LEU A 273 -5.15 13.20 12.78
N ASP A 274 -5.50 11.93 12.98
CA ASP A 274 -6.65 11.30 12.33
C ASP A 274 -7.70 10.76 13.33
N ASP A 275 -7.36 10.42 14.58
CA ASP A 275 -8.32 9.83 15.52
C ASP A 275 -9.09 10.90 16.32
N PHE A 276 -10.35 11.08 15.94
CA PHE A 276 -11.33 11.95 16.58
C PHE A 276 -12.52 11.18 17.17
N THR A 277 -12.37 9.88 17.41
CA THR A 277 -13.46 8.99 17.87
C THR A 277 -14.10 9.42 19.19
N THR A 278 -13.41 10.18 20.03
CA THR A 278 -13.96 10.73 21.29
C THR A 278 -13.92 12.25 21.37
N ALA A 279 -13.72 12.93 20.23
CA ALA A 279 -13.51 14.37 20.19
C ALA A 279 -14.83 15.15 20.27
N ASP A 280 -14.79 16.30 20.96
CA ASP A 280 -15.82 17.32 20.85
C ASP A 280 -15.39 18.37 19.83
N LEU A 281 -16.03 18.36 18.66
CA LEU A 281 -15.75 19.21 17.51
C LEU A 281 -16.83 20.29 17.31
N ARG A 282 -17.73 20.50 18.27
CA ARG A 282 -18.82 21.48 18.15
C ARG A 282 -18.34 22.92 17.92
N ALA A 283 -17.16 23.26 18.45
CA ALA A 283 -16.55 24.58 18.29
C ALA A 283 -15.55 24.66 17.11
N ALA A 284 -15.21 23.53 16.49
CA ALA A 284 -14.21 23.50 15.43
C ALA A 284 -14.83 23.88 14.07
N ASN A 285 -14.13 24.70 13.28
CA ASN A 285 -14.51 24.94 11.89
C ASN A 285 -14.07 23.76 11.02
N VAL A 286 -14.96 22.78 10.86
CA VAL A 286 -14.67 21.54 10.15
C VAL A 286 -14.89 21.66 8.63
N ILE A 287 -15.74 22.59 8.18
CA ILE A 287 -16.17 22.73 6.77
C ILE A 287 -14.99 22.95 5.81
N SER A 288 -13.92 23.59 6.29
CA SER A 288 -12.74 23.96 5.48
C SER A 288 -11.54 23.04 5.66
N VAL A 289 -11.69 21.93 6.40
CA VAL A 289 -10.61 20.97 6.67
C VAL A 289 -10.83 19.73 5.80
N ASP A 290 -9.77 19.22 5.18
CA ASP A 290 -9.82 17.90 4.55
C ASP A 290 -9.91 16.81 5.63
N LEU A 291 -11.06 16.15 5.67
CA LEU A 291 -11.37 15.07 6.61
C LEU A 291 -10.95 13.70 6.10
N THR A 292 -10.35 13.59 4.91
CA THR A 292 -9.88 12.31 4.38
C THR A 292 -8.98 11.58 5.40
N GLY A 293 -9.29 10.32 5.67
CA GLY A 293 -8.57 9.49 6.65
C GLY A 293 -8.95 9.73 8.12
N VAL A 294 -9.77 10.75 8.43
CA VAL A 294 -10.22 11.00 9.80
C VAL A 294 -11.11 9.85 10.29
N GLN A 295 -10.73 9.31 11.45
CA GLN A 295 -11.50 8.32 12.18
C GLN A 295 -12.41 9.01 13.19
N TRP A 296 -13.68 8.64 13.20
CA TRP A 296 -14.69 9.22 14.08
C TRP A 296 -15.70 8.17 14.54
N SER A 297 -16.40 8.46 15.63
CA SER A 297 -17.43 7.58 16.17
C SER A 297 -18.79 8.24 16.09
N GLU A 298 -19.78 7.51 15.59
CA GLU A 298 -21.16 8.00 15.47
C GLU A 298 -21.77 8.40 16.82
N SER A 299 -21.42 7.69 17.89
CA SER A 299 -21.99 7.93 19.22
C SER A 299 -21.15 8.86 20.10
N ARG A 300 -19.85 8.98 19.83
CA ARG A 300 -18.89 9.66 20.73
C ARG A 300 -18.28 10.93 20.16
N THR A 301 -18.14 11.06 18.85
CA THR A 301 -17.66 12.30 18.22
C THR A 301 -18.81 13.30 18.16
N LYS A 302 -18.62 14.49 18.73
CA LYS A 302 -19.66 15.53 18.69
C LYS A 302 -19.33 16.52 17.59
N TRP A 303 -20.13 16.54 16.53
CA TRP A 303 -19.97 17.46 15.41
C TRP A 303 -20.68 18.80 15.67
N SER A 304 -20.25 19.86 14.98
CA SER A 304 -20.97 21.14 14.93
C SER A 304 -22.35 20.96 14.30
N GLU A 305 -23.33 21.79 14.67
CA GLU A 305 -24.70 21.74 14.13
C GLU A 305 -24.75 21.96 12.61
N GLU A 306 -23.75 22.67 12.06
CA GLU A 306 -23.60 22.92 10.62
C GLU A 306 -23.12 21.68 9.83
N MET A 307 -22.60 20.64 10.50
CA MET A 307 -22.08 19.46 9.83
C MET A 307 -23.22 18.47 9.54
N ASP A 308 -23.42 18.15 8.26
CA ASP A 308 -24.28 17.05 7.85
C ASP A 308 -23.60 15.69 8.13
N VAL A 309 -23.90 15.12 9.30
CA VAL A 309 -23.33 13.85 9.77
C VAL A 309 -23.75 12.69 8.87
N GLU A 310 -24.94 12.71 8.27
CA GLU A 310 -25.39 11.66 7.36
C GLU A 310 -24.61 11.69 6.04
N ALA A 311 -24.37 12.88 5.49
CA ALA A 311 -23.48 13.03 4.32
C ALA A 311 -22.03 12.66 4.63
N LEU A 312 -21.56 12.91 5.86
CA LEU A 312 -20.24 12.48 6.33
C LEU A 312 -20.17 10.96 6.49
N LYS A 313 -21.23 10.33 7.00
CA LYS A 313 -21.36 8.88 7.12
C LYS A 313 -21.37 8.21 5.76
N ALA A 314 -22.11 8.75 4.78
CA ALA A 314 -22.19 8.23 3.42
C ALA A 314 -20.84 8.22 2.68
N ARG A 315 -19.92 9.12 3.02
CA ARG A 315 -18.54 9.15 2.47
C ARG A 315 -17.52 8.39 3.33
N SER A 316 -17.95 7.78 4.43
CA SER A 316 -17.07 7.06 5.34
C SER A 316 -17.23 5.55 5.18
N LYS A 317 -16.17 4.80 5.48
CA LYS A 317 -16.20 3.35 5.59
C LYS A 317 -16.13 2.96 7.06
N GLU A 318 -17.03 2.09 7.49
CA GLU A 318 -17.00 1.56 8.86
C GLU A 318 -15.79 0.60 9.02
N THR A 319 -15.01 0.76 10.10
CA THR A 319 -13.77 -0.03 10.31
C THR A 319 -14.03 -1.49 10.69
N GLY A 320 -15.25 -1.79 11.12
CA GLY A 320 -15.74 -3.14 11.38
C GLY A 320 -17.26 -3.11 11.43
N MET A 321 -17.92 -4.19 11.00
CA MET A 321 -19.39 -4.24 10.92
C MET A 321 -20.01 -4.03 12.31
N GLY A 322 -20.76 -2.94 12.50
CA GLY A 322 -21.41 -2.61 13.76
C GLY A 322 -20.50 -2.00 14.82
N SER A 323 -19.28 -1.60 14.47
CA SER A 323 -18.37 -0.89 15.38
C SER A 323 -18.84 0.53 15.71
N GLY A 324 -19.62 1.15 14.82
CA GLY A 324 -19.98 2.56 14.91
C GLY A 324 -18.77 3.50 14.82
N ILE A 325 -17.64 2.99 14.30
CA ILE A 325 -16.40 3.73 14.04
C ILE A 325 -16.20 3.80 12.54
N TYR A 326 -16.03 5.02 12.04
CA TYR A 326 -16.01 5.35 10.64
C TYR A 326 -14.69 6.02 10.27
N VAL A 327 -14.15 5.70 9.11
CA VAL A 327 -13.00 6.39 8.51
C VAL A 327 -13.45 7.04 7.21
N VAL A 328 -13.32 8.37 7.15
CA VAL A 328 -13.67 9.15 5.95
C VAL A 328 -12.79 8.72 4.79
N GLN A 329 -13.40 8.34 3.67
CA GLN A 329 -12.68 7.89 2.48
C GLN A 329 -12.32 9.08 1.59
N SER A 330 -11.22 8.97 0.85
CA SER A 330 -10.91 9.87 -0.25
C SER A 330 -11.97 9.69 -1.33
N GLY A 331 -12.77 10.71 -1.59
CA GLY A 331 -13.79 10.68 -2.63
C GLY A 331 -13.98 12.07 -3.24
N PRO A 332 -14.41 12.16 -4.51
CA PRO A 332 -14.81 13.45 -5.07
C PRO A 332 -15.93 13.96 -4.18
N ALA A 333 -15.66 15.00 -3.40
CA ALA A 333 -16.70 15.62 -2.59
C ALA A 333 -17.86 15.91 -3.54
N THR A 334 -18.98 15.22 -3.37
CA THR A 334 -20.18 15.55 -4.10
C THR A 334 -20.58 16.92 -3.57
N VAL A 335 -20.09 17.97 -4.22
CA VAL A 335 -20.46 19.38 -4.01
C VAL A 335 -21.90 19.52 -4.53
N ARG A 336 -22.83 18.77 -3.93
CA ARG A 336 -24.26 18.79 -4.26
C ARG A 336 -25.06 19.64 -3.27
N GLY A 337 -24.41 20.33 -2.32
CA GLY A 337 -25.10 21.15 -1.31
C GLY A 337 -24.73 22.64 -1.27
N PHE A 338 -23.71 23.10 -1.99
CA PHE A 338 -23.26 24.51 -1.89
C PHE A 338 -23.80 25.44 -2.99
N ALA A 339 -24.55 24.92 -3.96
CA ALA A 339 -25.12 25.72 -5.04
C ALA A 339 -26.45 26.42 -4.68
N ASP A 340 -27.10 26.05 -3.57
CA ASP A 340 -28.43 26.57 -3.20
C ASP A 340 -28.39 27.72 -2.17
N LEU A 341 -27.23 28.31 -1.90
CA LEU A 341 -27.05 29.43 -0.96
C LEU A 341 -26.43 30.70 -1.59
N ALA A 342 -26.45 30.82 -2.91
CA ALA A 342 -25.95 32.00 -3.65
C ALA A 342 -27.08 32.89 -4.19
#